data_AF-A0A348SDI7-F1
#
_entry.id   AF-A0A348SDI7-F1
#
_cell.length_a   1.000
_cell.length_b   1.000
_cell.length_c   1.000
_cell.angle_alpha   90.00
_cell.angle_beta   90.00
_cell.angle_gamma   90.00
#
_symmetry.space_group_name_H-M   'P 1'
#
loop_
_entity.id
_entity.type
_entity.pdbx_description
1 polymer ?
#
loop_
_entity_poly.entity_id
_entity_poly.type
_entity_poly.pdbx_seq_one_letter_code
_entity_poly.pdbx_strand_id
1 'polypeptide(L)'
;MAEAELPRHADAQLDQAGLHAALLVEQVISALPTEPLRLRFAPLARHAAALRDASGEALRKSAVATRAALGPGDGLADYVEPPLAIALREALDEVLRILNRRAAHRARPLRRADA
;
A
#
# COMPACT_ATOMS: atom_id res chain seq x y z
N MET A 1 16.42 -18.79 19.37
CA MET A 1 15.16 -19.29 18.80
C MET A 1 14.45 -18.09 18.19
N ALA A 2 14.22 -18.08 16.88
CA ALA A 2 13.51 -16.97 16.24
C ALA A 2 12.01 -17.13 16.56
N GLU A 3 11.44 -16.21 17.32
CA GLU A 3 9.98 -16.07 17.39
C GLU A 3 9.49 -15.84 15.97
N ALA A 4 8.63 -16.73 15.48
CA ALA A 4 7.96 -16.49 14.22
C ALA A 4 7.05 -15.27 14.41
N GLU A 5 7.49 -14.11 13.95
CA GLU A 5 6.65 -12.91 13.93
C GLU A 5 5.35 -13.26 13.21
N LEU A 6 4.23 -13.20 13.94
CA LEU A 6 2.92 -13.41 13.35
C LEU A 6 2.69 -12.31 12.30
N PRO A 7 2.11 -12.64 11.13
CA PRO A 7 1.83 -11.64 10.11
C PRO A 7 0.89 -10.59 10.69
N ARG A 8 1.21 -9.31 10.48
CA ARG A 8 0.42 -8.17 10.99
C ARG A 8 -0.93 -8.10 10.27
N HIS A 9 -0.94 -8.55 9.02
CA HIS A 9 -2.13 -8.75 8.23
C HIS A 9 -2.67 -10.18 8.32
N ALA A 10 -3.93 -10.35 7.93
CA ALA A 10 -4.62 -11.64 7.93
C ALA A 10 -4.02 -12.72 6.99
N ASP A 11 -2.95 -12.43 6.28
CA ASP A 11 -2.25 -13.31 5.33
C ASP A 11 -0.83 -12.81 5.08
N ALA A 12 0.14 -13.74 4.96
CA ALA A 12 1.55 -13.41 4.79
C ALA A 12 1.88 -12.66 3.48
N GLN A 13 1.15 -12.92 2.38
CA GLN A 13 1.34 -12.19 1.12
C GLN A 13 0.88 -10.74 1.25
N LEU A 14 -0.26 -10.52 1.91
CA LEU A 14 -0.75 -9.16 2.16
C LEU A 14 0.18 -8.42 3.12
N ASP A 15 0.74 -9.13 4.10
CA ASP A 15 1.69 -8.58 5.06
C ASP A 15 2.97 -8.10 4.39
N GLN A 16 3.57 -8.96 3.57
CA GLN A 16 4.77 -8.62 2.81
C GLN A 16 4.53 -7.48 1.84
N ALA A 17 3.40 -7.50 1.11
CA ALA A 17 3.06 -6.43 0.17
C ALA A 17 2.80 -5.09 0.89
N GLY A 18 2.10 -5.12 2.03
CA GLY A 18 1.85 -3.95 2.86
C GLY A 18 3.13 -3.34 3.42
N LEU A 19 4.03 -4.17 3.97
CA LEU A 19 5.32 -3.74 4.46
C LEU A 19 6.19 -3.14 3.35
N HIS A 20 6.26 -3.80 2.19
CA HIS A 20 7.02 -3.31 1.05
C HIS A 20 6.50 -1.95 0.56
N ALA A 21 5.18 -1.79 0.43
CA ALA A 21 4.57 -0.53 0.08
C ALA A 21 4.84 0.56 1.13
N ALA A 22 4.77 0.25 2.43
CA ALA A 22 5.06 1.18 3.50
C ALA A 22 6.51 1.69 3.46
N LEU A 23 7.47 0.79 3.24
CA LEU A 23 8.89 1.14 3.10
C LEU A 23 9.13 2.06 1.90
N LEU A 24 8.47 1.80 0.77
CA LEU A 24 8.58 2.64 -0.42
C LEU A 24 7.95 4.03 -0.19
N VAL A 25 6.85 4.13 0.55
CA VAL A 25 6.28 5.44 0.94
C VAL A 25 7.27 6.23 1.79
N GLU A 26 7.90 5.59 2.78
CA GLU A 26 8.92 6.24 3.62
C GLU A 26 10.12 6.69 2.80
N GLN A 27 10.64 5.84 1.91
CA GLN A 27 11.73 6.20 1.00
C GLN A 27 11.38 7.37 0.10
N VAL A 28 10.18 7.38 -0.48
CA VAL A 28 9.69 8.46 -1.33
C VAL A 28 9.59 9.78 -0.56
N ILE A 29 9.06 9.77 0.66
CA ILE A 29 8.99 10.97 1.51
C ILE A 29 10.39 11.48 1.85
N SER A 30 11.32 10.58 2.19
CA SER A 30 12.72 10.92 2.49
C SER A 30 13.49 11.43 1.28
N ALA A 31 13.12 11.00 0.07
CA ALA A 31 13.73 11.43 -1.19
C ALA A 31 13.28 12.81 -1.67
N LEU A 32 12.29 13.44 -1.02
CA LEU A 32 11.79 14.75 -1.43
C LEU A 32 12.86 15.85 -1.23
N PRO A 33 13.15 16.64 -2.28
CA PRO A 33 14.34 17.50 -2.31
C PRO A 33 14.22 18.74 -1.41
N THR A 34 13.00 19.16 -1.04
CA THR A 34 12.78 20.42 -0.33
C THR A 34 11.81 20.27 0.85
N GLU A 35 11.98 21.14 1.85
CA GLU A 35 11.10 21.19 3.03
C GLU A 35 9.62 21.46 2.68
N PRO A 36 9.28 22.38 1.75
CA PRO A 36 7.88 22.60 1.37
C PRO A 36 7.21 21.35 0.79
N LEU A 37 7.93 20.57 -0.02
CA LEU A 37 7.41 19.31 -0.56
C LEU A 37 7.22 18.27 0.55
N ARG A 38 8.19 18.16 1.47
CA ARG A 38 8.06 17.27 2.63
C ARG A 38 6.84 17.62 3.49
N LEU A 39 6.57 18.91 3.73
CA LEU A 39 5.37 19.36 4.45
C LEU A 39 4.07 19.04 3.69
N ARG A 40 4.06 19.27 2.38
CA ARG A 40 2.90 18.96 1.51
C ARG A 40 2.54 17.48 1.55
N PHE A 41 3.54 16.60 1.49
CA PHE A 41 3.35 15.16 1.45
C PHE A 41 3.48 14.47 2.82
N ALA A 42 3.70 15.23 3.91
CA ALA A 42 3.77 14.72 5.29
C ALA A 42 2.56 13.84 5.70
N PRO A 43 1.31 14.11 5.24
CA PRO A 43 0.19 13.22 5.54
C PRO A 43 0.38 11.78 5.06
N LEU A 44 1.22 11.52 4.05
CA LEU A 44 1.53 10.17 3.55
C LEU A 44 2.24 9.30 4.59
N ALA A 45 2.88 9.87 5.62
CA ALA A 45 3.44 9.09 6.72
C ALA A 45 2.36 8.28 7.45
N ARG A 46 1.12 8.80 7.53
CA ARG A 46 -0.01 8.05 8.09
C ARG A 46 -0.44 6.90 7.17
N HIS A 47 -0.26 7.06 5.87
CA HIS A 47 -0.52 5.97 4.93
C HIS A 47 0.53 4.87 5.04
N ALA A 48 1.81 5.20 5.25
CA ALA A 48 2.84 4.20 5.52
C ALA A 48 2.51 3.35 6.75
N ALA A 49 2.12 3.98 7.87
CA ALA A 49 1.67 3.27 9.06
C ALA A 49 0.44 2.39 8.78
N ALA A 50 -0.54 2.90 8.02
CA ALA A 50 -1.72 2.13 7.67
C ALA A 50 -1.43 0.97 6.70
N LEU A 51 -0.48 1.13 5.77
CA LEU A 51 -0.03 0.06 4.88
C LEU A 51 0.67 -1.07 5.65
N ARG A 52 1.30 -0.74 6.77
CA ARG A 52 2.04 -1.66 7.63
C ARG A 52 1.13 -2.40 8.62
N ASP A 53 0.14 -1.71 9.19
CA ASP A 53 -0.57 -2.20 10.38
C ASP A 53 -2.11 -2.22 10.24
N ALA A 54 -2.70 -1.55 9.23
CA ALA A 54 -4.15 -1.54 9.07
C ALA A 54 -4.67 -2.76 8.31
N SER A 55 -5.98 -3.03 8.41
CA SER A 55 -6.60 -4.15 7.72
C SER A 55 -7.88 -3.75 6.98
N GLY A 56 -8.27 -4.58 6.01
CA GLY A 56 -9.54 -4.46 5.29
C GLY A 56 -9.73 -3.11 4.58
N GLU A 57 -10.81 -2.42 4.91
CA GLU A 57 -11.18 -1.16 4.26
C GLU A 57 -10.22 -0.01 4.58
N ALA A 58 -9.64 0.01 5.79
CA ALA A 58 -8.68 1.04 6.16
C ALA A 58 -7.40 0.92 5.32
N LEU A 59 -6.86 -0.30 5.19
CA LEU A 59 -5.72 -0.58 4.31
C LEU A 59 -6.02 -0.21 2.85
N ARG A 60 -7.21 -0.59 2.36
CA ARG A 60 -7.66 -0.25 0.99
C ARG A 60 -7.66 1.27 0.77
N LYS A 61 -8.23 2.04 1.70
CA LYS A 61 -8.30 3.50 1.61
C LYS A 61 -6.91 4.13 1.56
N SER A 62 -6.00 3.69 2.42
CA SER A 62 -4.62 4.19 2.44
C SER A 62 -3.86 3.85 1.16
N ALA A 63 -4.03 2.65 0.62
CA ALA A 63 -3.42 2.26 -0.65
C ALA A 63 -3.96 3.11 -1.82
N VAL A 64 -5.28 3.31 -1.91
CA VAL A 64 -5.90 4.15 -2.95
C VAL A 64 -5.47 5.61 -2.82
N ALA A 65 -5.48 6.17 -1.60
CA ALA A 65 -5.10 7.56 -1.38
C ALA A 65 -3.63 7.81 -1.74
N THR A 66 -2.73 6.88 -1.38
CA THR A 66 -1.31 6.96 -1.77
C THR A 66 -1.15 6.82 -3.29
N ARG A 67 -1.91 5.92 -3.93
CA ARG A 67 -1.88 5.76 -5.39
C ARG A 67 -2.36 7.01 -6.13
N ALA A 68 -3.36 7.70 -5.59
CA ALA A 68 -3.87 8.96 -6.11
C ALA A 68 -2.86 10.10 -5.97
N ALA A 69 -2.08 10.11 -4.87
CA ALA A 69 -0.99 11.08 -4.68
C ALA A 69 0.14 10.92 -5.73
N LEU A 70 0.25 9.77 -6.38
CA LEU A 70 1.17 9.51 -7.50
C LEU A 70 0.55 9.84 -8.87
N GLY A 71 -0.65 10.42 -8.91
CA GLY A 71 -1.37 10.79 -10.13
C GLY A 71 -0.64 11.88 -10.94
N PRO A 72 -1.09 12.12 -12.19
CA PRO A 72 -0.50 13.13 -13.05
C PRO A 72 -0.82 14.55 -12.56
N GLY A 73 0.16 15.45 -12.67
CA GLY A 73 -0.02 16.87 -12.44
C GLY A 73 0.18 17.27 -10.97
N ASP A 74 1.39 17.71 -10.66
CA ASP A 74 1.79 18.20 -9.33
C ASP A 74 1.66 17.10 -8.24
N GLY A 75 1.82 15.85 -8.70
CA GLY A 75 1.78 14.65 -7.88
C GLY A 75 3.16 14.30 -7.35
N LEU A 76 3.21 13.43 -6.35
CA LEU A 76 4.44 12.96 -5.72
C LEU A 76 5.46 12.39 -6.73
N ALA A 77 4.95 11.78 -7.81
CA ALA A 77 5.77 11.21 -8.88
C ALA A 77 6.55 12.25 -9.69
N ASP A 78 6.15 13.53 -9.67
CA ASP A 78 6.84 14.61 -10.38
C ASP A 78 8.09 15.11 -9.61
N TYR A 79 8.22 14.72 -8.34
CA TYR A 79 9.22 15.23 -7.40
C TYR A 79 10.24 14.18 -6.94
N VAL A 80 10.11 12.93 -7.40
CA VAL A 80 11.01 11.83 -7.06
C VAL A 80 11.52 11.12 -8.31
N GLU A 81 12.63 10.42 -8.15
CA GLU A 81 13.24 9.64 -9.24
C GLU A 81 12.23 8.65 -9.86
N PRO A 82 12.12 8.57 -11.20
CA PRO A 82 11.13 7.73 -11.86
C PRO A 82 11.14 6.26 -11.40
N PRO A 83 12.29 5.58 -11.20
CA PRO A 83 12.30 4.21 -10.71
C PRO A 83 11.61 4.03 -9.35
N LEU A 84 11.76 5.01 -8.44
CA LEU A 84 11.17 4.95 -7.12
C LEU A 84 9.65 5.17 -7.17
N ALA A 85 9.19 6.10 -8.02
CA ALA A 85 7.76 6.30 -8.27
C ALA A 85 7.10 5.06 -8.89
N ILE A 86 7.78 4.40 -9.83
CA ILE A 86 7.31 3.17 -10.48
C ILE A 86 7.21 2.04 -9.44
N ALA A 87 8.27 1.81 -8.66
CA ALA A 87 8.27 0.78 -7.62
C ALA A 87 7.12 0.96 -6.61
N LEU A 88 6.88 2.20 -6.17
CA LEU A 88 5.76 2.48 -5.27
C LEU A 88 4.39 2.22 -5.93
N ARG A 89 4.22 2.57 -7.21
CA ARG A 89 2.97 2.25 -7.95
C ARG A 89 2.74 0.74 -8.02
N GLU A 90 3.76 -0.03 -8.37
CA GLU A 90 3.67 -1.48 -8.48
C GLU A 90 3.35 -2.13 -7.13
N ALA A 91 4.00 -1.70 -6.05
CA ALA A 91 3.74 -2.20 -4.70
C ALA A 91 2.29 -1.91 -4.25
N LEU A 92 1.77 -0.70 -4.52
CA LEU A 92 0.38 -0.35 -4.21
C LEU A 92 -0.62 -1.16 -5.05
N ASP A 93 -0.34 -1.33 -6.34
CA ASP A 93 -1.18 -2.11 -7.25
C ASP A 93 -1.21 -3.59 -6.84
N GLU A 94 -0.10 -4.13 -6.30
CA GLU A 94 -0.06 -5.46 -5.72
C GLU A 94 -0.93 -5.61 -4.46
N VAL A 95 -0.85 -4.67 -3.51
CA VAL A 95 -1.71 -4.65 -2.32
C VAL A 95 -3.19 -4.65 -2.73
N LEU A 96 -3.56 -3.77 -3.66
CA LEU A 96 -4.92 -3.66 -4.17
C LEU A 96 -5.38 -4.94 -4.89
N ARG A 97 -4.49 -5.58 -5.66
CA ARG A 97 -4.76 -6.86 -6.33
C ARG A 97 -5.09 -7.97 -5.32
N ILE A 98 -4.31 -8.08 -4.24
CA ILE A 98 -4.53 -9.07 -3.18
C ILE A 98 -5.88 -8.81 -2.49
N LEU A 99 -6.16 -7.55 -2.13
CA LEU A 99 -7.43 -7.17 -1.50
C LEU A 99 -8.65 -7.44 -2.41
N ASN A 100 -8.56 -7.12 -3.70
CA ASN A 100 -9.62 -7.36 -4.67
C ASN A 100 -9.86 -8.86 -4.88
N ARG A 101 -8.80 -9.67 -4.98
CA ARG A 101 -8.92 -11.14 -5.07
C ARG A 101 -9.65 -11.70 -3.85
N ARG A 102 -9.32 -11.24 -2.65
CA ARG A 102 -10.00 -11.67 -1.41
C ARG A 102 -11.46 -11.27 -1.38
N ALA A 103 -11.79 -10.05 -1.80
CA ALA A 103 -13.18 -9.61 -1.91
C ALA A 103 -13.98 -10.50 -2.88
N ALA A 104 -13.39 -10.84 -4.03
CA ALA A 104 -14.00 -11.75 -5.00
C ALA A 104 -14.22 -13.17 -4.44
N HIS A 105 -13.25 -13.72 -3.70
CA HIS A 105 -13.42 -15.04 -3.06
C HIS A 105 -14.51 -15.04 -1.99
N ARG A 106 -14.67 -13.95 -1.22
CA ARG A 106 -15.75 -13.81 -0.21
C ARG A 106 -17.13 -13.64 -0.85
N ALA A 107 -17.20 -12.90 -1.96
CA ALA A 107 -18.45 -12.63 -2.67
C ALA A 107 -18.96 -13.82 -3.48
N ARG A 108 -18.13 -14.84 -3.72
CA ARG A 108 -18.55 -16.05 -4.44
C ARG A 108 -19.43 -16.89 -3.51
N PRO A 109 -20.74 -17.05 -3.78
CA PRO A 109 -21.54 -17.99 -3.03
C PRO A 109 -20.91 -19.37 -3.20
N LEU A 110 -20.74 -20.11 -2.10
CA LEU A 110 -20.53 -21.54 -2.12
C LEU A 110 -21.69 -22.11 -2.94
N ARG A 111 -21.48 -22.37 -4.23
CA ARG A 111 -22.38 -23.25 -4.97
C ARG A 111 -22.29 -24.56 -4.21
N ARG A 112 -23.31 -24.85 -3.40
CA ARG A 112 -23.59 -26.20 -2.92
C ARG A 112 -23.58 -27.08 -4.17
N ALA A 113 -22.51 -27.85 -4.31
CA ALA A 113 -22.52 -29.03 -5.16
C ALA A 113 -23.29 -30.08 -4.37
N ASP A 114 -24.62 -29.94 -4.32
CA ASP A 114 -25.53 -30.94 -3.75
C ASP A 114 -26.87 -30.81 -4.47
N ALA A 115 -27.08 -31.71 -5.43
CA ALA A 115 -28.33 -32.42 -5.78
C ALA A 115 -28.25 -32.92 -7.23
#